data_AF-A0A6I0F7H4-F1
#
_entry.id   AF-A0A6I0F7H4-F1
#
_cell.length_a   1.000
_cell.length_b   1.000
_cell.length_c   1.000
_cell.angle_alpha   90.00
_cell.angle_beta   90.00
_cell.angle_gamma   90.00
#
_symmetry.space_group_name_H-M   'P 1'
#
loop_
_entity.id
_entity.type
_entity.pdbx_description
1 polymer ?
#
loop_
_entity_poly.entity_id
_entity_poly.type
_entity_poly.pdbx_seq_one_letter_code
_entity_poly.pdbx_strand_id
1 'polypeptide(L)'
;MYNNSAAWVDLHAEYKDSLKKIKQVKEKRRNTGILEDVVDCQVAGSMESDLNQSVREIKNRVMQEYNSITEEDIKNPIYGLTERQKEVALLRQRYSCSEVARILNIEQCTVFLIYKKSISKIIKLKSKQKKGESIILTDRENEVYILYASGLKPKAISEKLDISVNTVKYNLRMIKEKTGGKIIKVEKTG
;
A
#
# COMPACT_ATOMS: atom_id res chain seq x y z
N MET A 1 16.60 9.36 6.51
CA MET A 1 15.30 10.05 6.64
C MET A 1 14.22 9.03 6.98
N TYR A 2 13.47 9.27 8.06
CA TYR A 2 12.52 8.32 8.66
C TYR A 2 11.33 7.99 7.74
N ASN A 3 10.82 6.76 7.89
CA ASN A 3 9.68 6.20 7.15
C ASN A 3 8.37 6.90 7.54
N ASN A 4 8.03 7.98 6.86
CA ASN A 4 6.85 8.75 7.22
C ASN A 4 5.53 8.06 6.80
N SER A 5 5.46 7.41 5.63
CA SER A 5 4.17 6.93 5.10
C SER A 5 3.49 5.79 5.87
N ALA A 6 4.24 4.73 6.21
CA ALA A 6 3.71 3.65 7.04
C ALA A 6 3.39 4.17 8.46
N ALA A 7 4.27 5.03 9.00
CA ALA A 7 4.01 5.70 10.26
C ALA A 7 2.74 6.56 10.20
N TRP A 8 2.46 7.27 9.10
CA TRP A 8 1.23 8.06 8.95
C TRP A 8 -0.03 7.19 8.86
N VAL A 9 0.04 6.03 8.21
CA VAL A 9 -1.09 5.09 8.13
C VAL A 9 -1.38 4.43 9.48
N ASP A 10 -0.33 4.03 10.21
CA ASP A 10 -0.44 3.45 11.55
C ASP A 10 -0.89 4.51 12.56
N LEU A 11 -0.31 5.71 12.52
CA LEU A 11 -0.69 6.88 13.33
C LEU A 11 -2.14 7.30 13.04
N HIS A 12 -2.60 7.27 11.78
CA HIS A 12 -4.00 7.53 11.45
C HIS A 12 -4.94 6.48 12.06
N ALA A 13 -4.54 5.19 12.07
CA ALA A 13 -5.33 4.14 12.71
C ALA A 13 -5.39 4.30 14.23
N GLU A 14 -4.26 4.58 14.87
CA GLU A 14 -4.14 4.81 16.32
C GLU A 14 -4.95 6.03 16.77
N TYR A 15 -4.90 7.13 16.01
CA TYR A 15 -5.65 8.35 16.34
C TYR A 15 -7.15 8.16 16.12
N LYS A 16 -7.56 7.39 15.10
CA LYS A 16 -8.97 7.03 14.89
C LYS A 16 -9.52 6.15 16.01
N ASP A 17 -8.72 5.19 16.49
CA ASP A 17 -9.09 4.36 17.63
C ASP A 17 -9.13 5.16 18.95
N SER A 18 -8.21 6.10 19.12
CA SER A 18 -8.20 7.02 20.28
C SER A 18 -9.43 7.93 20.28
N LEU A 19 -9.85 8.46 19.11
CA LEU A 19 -11.12 9.19 18.95
C LEU A 19 -12.33 8.35 19.35
N LYS A 20 -12.35 7.07 18.95
CA LYS A 20 -13.43 6.15 19.32
C LYS A 20 -13.50 5.94 20.83
N LYS A 21 -12.36 5.77 21.49
CA LYS A 21 -12.27 5.62 22.96
C LYS A 21 -12.72 6.88 23.70
N ILE A 22 -12.30 8.07 23.25
CA ILE A 22 -12.70 9.35 23.86
C ILE A 22 -14.22 9.55 23.74
N LYS A 23 -14.80 9.27 22.57
CA LYS A 23 -16.25 9.32 22.37
C LYS A 23 -16.99 8.38 23.32
N GLN A 24 -16.51 7.15 23.50
CA GLN A 24 -17.10 6.19 24.42
C GLN A 24 -16.98 6.62 25.89
N VAL A 25 -15.86 7.22 26.31
CA VAL A 25 -15.69 7.75 27.68
C VAL A 25 -16.64 8.93 27.92
N LYS A 26 -16.71 9.86 26.96
CA LYS A 26 -17.61 11.02 27.01
C LYS A 26 -19.07 10.59 27.11
N GLU A 27 -19.48 9.59 26.34
CA GLU A 27 -20.85 9.07 26.35
C GLU A 27 -21.20 8.34 27.66
N LYS A 28 -20.26 7.61 28.26
CA LYS A 28 -20.44 6.96 29.57
C LYS A 28 -20.57 7.97 30.71
N ARG A 29 -19.78 9.05 30.69
CA ARG A 29 -19.75 10.07 31.76
C ARG A 29 -20.79 11.17 31.60
N ARG A 30 -21.37 11.33 30.41
CA ARG A 30 -22.50 12.26 30.21
C ARG A 30 -23.77 11.82 30.96
N ASN A 31 -23.86 10.54 31.31
CA ASN A 31 -25.04 9.94 31.95
C ASN A 31 -24.93 9.82 33.47
N THR A 32 -23.82 10.21 34.10
CA THR A 32 -23.58 10.09 35.54
C THR A 32 -23.95 11.33 36.35
N GLY A 33 -24.00 12.51 35.72
CA GLY A 33 -24.55 13.74 36.33
C GLY A 33 -23.71 14.41 37.43
N ILE A 34 -22.44 14.03 37.59
CA ILE A 34 -21.52 14.56 38.62
C ILE A 34 -20.79 15.80 38.07
N LEU A 35 -20.56 16.84 38.89
CA LEU A 35 -19.91 18.09 38.47
C LEU A 35 -18.47 17.90 37.96
N GLU A 36 -17.70 16.98 38.58
CA GLU A 36 -16.38 16.55 38.08
C GLU A 36 -16.46 15.94 36.67
N ASP A 37 -17.54 15.24 36.33
CA ASP A 37 -17.75 14.68 34.99
C ASP A 37 -18.00 15.77 33.93
N VAL A 38 -18.47 16.95 34.31
CA VAL A 38 -18.68 18.09 33.40
C VAL A 38 -17.35 18.68 32.96
N VAL A 39 -16.41 18.88 33.90
CA VAL A 39 -15.05 19.36 33.61
C VAL A 39 -14.29 18.32 32.77
N ASP A 40 -14.39 17.04 33.14
CA ASP A 40 -13.77 15.96 32.37
C ASP A 40 -14.36 15.82 30.96
N CYS A 41 -15.66 16.06 30.77
CA CYS A 41 -16.29 16.10 29.46
C CYS A 41 -15.80 17.29 28.60
N GLN A 42 -15.49 18.42 29.23
CA GLN A 42 -14.99 19.61 28.54
C GLN A 42 -13.53 19.41 28.09
N VAL A 43 -12.69 18.84 28.97
CA VAL A 43 -11.31 18.43 28.62
C VAL A 43 -11.32 17.38 27.51
N ALA A 44 -12.18 16.35 27.62
CA ALA A 44 -12.33 15.34 26.58
C ALA A 44 -12.83 15.94 25.25
N GLY A 45 -13.66 16.98 25.29
CA GLY A 45 -14.13 17.72 24.11
C GLY A 45 -13.01 18.45 23.38
N SER A 46 -12.11 19.12 24.12
CA SER A 46 -10.93 19.77 23.53
C SER A 46 -9.98 18.74 22.92
N MET A 47 -9.70 17.64 23.63
CA MET A 47 -8.87 16.54 23.11
C MET A 47 -9.47 15.89 21.86
N GLU A 48 -10.79 15.73 21.82
CA GLU A 48 -11.51 15.24 20.63
C GLU A 48 -11.33 16.19 19.44
N SER A 49 -11.38 17.51 19.66
CA SER A 49 -11.17 18.52 18.62
C SER A 49 -9.74 18.45 18.06
N ASP A 50 -8.73 18.44 18.92
CA ASP A 50 -7.32 18.41 18.52
C ASP A 50 -6.96 17.11 17.79
N LEU A 51 -7.51 15.98 18.23
CA LEU A 51 -7.35 14.69 17.55
C LEU A 51 -8.06 14.66 16.20
N ASN A 52 -9.25 15.25 16.07
CA ASN A 52 -9.93 15.35 14.78
C ASN A 52 -9.14 16.20 13.78
N GLN A 53 -8.56 17.31 14.24
CA GLN A 53 -7.67 18.15 13.43
C GLN A 53 -6.45 17.36 12.97
N SER A 54 -5.78 16.66 13.89
CA SER A 54 -4.61 15.81 13.59
C SER A 54 -4.94 14.68 12.60
N VAL A 55 -6.09 14.01 12.74
CA VAL A 55 -6.54 12.96 11.80
C VAL A 55 -6.77 13.52 10.40
N ARG A 56 -7.34 14.73 10.28
CA ARG A 56 -7.52 15.39 8.98
C ARG A 56 -6.18 15.73 8.33
N GLU A 57 -5.24 16.27 9.09
CA GLU A 57 -3.91 16.61 8.58
C GLU A 57 -3.12 15.38 8.15
N ILE A 58 -3.15 14.31 8.95
CA ILE A 58 -2.54 13.02 8.59
C ILE A 58 -3.21 12.46 7.34
N LYS A 59 -4.54 12.46 7.26
CA LYS A 59 -5.28 12.02 6.07
C LYS A 59 -4.87 12.84 4.84
N ASN A 60 -4.72 14.15 4.96
CA ASN A 60 -4.30 15.01 3.85
C ASN A 60 -2.87 14.73 3.41
N ARG A 61 -1.92 14.54 4.35
CA ARG A 61 -0.54 14.15 4.03
C ARG A 61 -0.46 12.78 3.37
N VAL A 62 -1.23 11.83 3.88
CA VAL A 62 -1.39 10.51 3.29
C VAL A 62 -1.93 10.64 1.86
N MET A 63 -2.98 11.43 1.63
CA MET A 63 -3.52 11.67 0.29
C MET A 63 -2.53 12.37 -0.66
N GLN A 64 -1.71 13.29 -0.14
CA GLN A 64 -0.62 13.90 -0.90
C GLN A 64 0.46 12.88 -1.29
N GLU A 65 0.82 11.96 -0.40
CA GLU A 65 1.72 10.85 -0.71
C GLU A 65 1.07 9.85 -1.71
N TYR A 66 -0.24 9.61 -1.63
CA TYR A 66 -0.97 8.81 -2.63
C TYR A 66 -0.93 9.45 -4.03
N ASN A 67 -0.94 10.78 -4.11
CA ASN A 67 -0.81 11.52 -5.38
C ASN A 67 0.63 11.50 -5.95
N SER A 68 1.63 11.02 -5.20
CA SER A 68 3.01 10.87 -5.68
C SER A 68 3.30 9.55 -6.40
N ILE A 69 2.27 8.70 -6.58
CA ILE A 69 2.38 7.39 -7.23
C ILE A 69 2.03 7.53 -8.70
N THR A 70 3.03 7.31 -9.56
CA THR A 70 2.90 7.50 -11.01
C THR A 70 2.32 6.25 -11.68
N GLU A 71 1.87 6.39 -12.93
CA GLU A 71 1.51 5.21 -13.74
C GLU A 71 2.67 4.23 -13.89
N GLU A 72 3.91 4.72 -13.97
CA GLU A 72 5.11 3.89 -14.02
C GLU A 72 5.26 3.05 -12.75
N ASP A 73 4.98 3.62 -11.58
CA ASP A 73 5.01 2.85 -10.33
C ASP A 73 3.95 1.75 -10.31
N ILE A 74 2.76 2.01 -10.87
CA ILE A 74 1.69 1.01 -10.90
C ILE A 74 2.02 -0.13 -11.87
N LYS A 75 2.62 0.21 -13.02
CA LYS A 75 2.99 -0.75 -14.06
C LYS A 75 4.28 -1.51 -13.74
N ASN A 76 5.14 -0.96 -12.88
CA ASN A 76 6.42 -1.56 -12.57
C ASN A 76 6.25 -2.94 -11.91
N PRO A 77 6.72 -4.02 -12.57
CA PRO A 77 6.45 -5.37 -12.13
C PRO A 77 7.08 -5.68 -10.77
N ILE A 78 8.19 -5.02 -10.40
CA ILE A 78 8.89 -5.18 -9.10
C ILE A 78 7.90 -5.06 -7.92
N TYR A 79 6.88 -4.21 -8.03
CA TYR A 79 5.90 -4.04 -6.95
C TYR A 79 4.94 -5.22 -6.74
N GLY A 80 4.92 -6.19 -7.66
CA GLY A 80 4.12 -7.40 -7.52
C GLY A 80 2.63 -7.08 -7.35
N LEU A 81 2.11 -6.17 -8.17
CA LEU A 81 0.69 -5.88 -8.27
C LEU A 81 0.02 -6.90 -9.19
N THR A 82 -1.14 -7.42 -8.80
CA THR A 82 -1.97 -8.24 -9.70
C THR A 82 -2.60 -7.36 -10.77
N GLU A 83 -3.05 -7.93 -11.88
CA GLU A 83 -3.73 -7.15 -12.94
C GLU A 83 -4.94 -6.39 -12.41
N ARG A 84 -5.76 -7.03 -11.57
CA ARG A 84 -6.89 -6.35 -10.89
C ARG A 84 -6.45 -5.19 -9.98
N GLN A 85 -5.27 -5.30 -9.36
CA GLN A 85 -4.70 -4.23 -8.54
C GLN A 85 -4.22 -3.06 -9.39
N LYS A 86 -3.54 -3.36 -10.52
CA LYS A 86 -3.09 -2.35 -11.49
C LYS A 86 -4.27 -1.61 -12.11
N GLU A 87 -5.29 -2.34 -12.56
CA GLU A 87 -6.50 -1.79 -13.17
C GLU A 87 -7.20 -0.80 -12.23
N VAL A 88 -7.48 -1.21 -10.98
CA VAL A 88 -8.10 -0.33 -9.98
C VAL A 88 -7.21 0.87 -9.66
N ALA A 89 -5.89 0.68 -9.54
CA ALA A 89 -4.96 1.77 -9.24
C ALA A 89 -4.88 2.81 -10.37
N LEU A 90 -4.83 2.37 -11.63
CA LEU A 90 -4.83 3.24 -12.81
C LEU A 90 -6.14 4.01 -12.94
N LEU A 91 -7.29 3.33 -12.81
CA LEU A 91 -8.59 3.98 -12.88
C LEU A 91 -8.77 5.01 -11.75
N ARG A 92 -8.26 4.73 -10.56
CA ARG A 92 -8.33 5.66 -9.42
C ARG A 92 -7.50 6.92 -9.57
N GLN A 93 -6.55 6.98 -10.52
CA GLN A 93 -5.86 8.24 -10.83
C GLN A 93 -6.78 9.25 -11.52
N ARG A 94 -7.83 8.79 -12.21
CA ARG A 94 -8.71 9.65 -13.04
C ARG A 94 -10.15 9.68 -12.56
N TYR A 95 -10.58 8.67 -11.82
CA TYR A 95 -11.96 8.47 -11.40
C TYR A 95 -12.07 8.24 -9.89
N SER A 96 -13.19 8.65 -9.30
CA SER A 96 -13.53 8.40 -7.90
C SER A 96 -13.82 6.92 -7.63
N CYS A 97 -13.78 6.48 -6.37
CA CYS A 97 -14.09 5.08 -6.03
C CYS A 97 -15.49 4.64 -6.50
N SER A 98 -16.48 5.55 -6.51
CA SER A 98 -17.85 5.23 -6.94
C SER A 98 -17.98 5.12 -8.46
N GLU A 99 -17.18 5.86 -9.22
CA GLU A 99 -17.11 5.75 -10.68
C GLU A 99 -16.36 4.48 -11.09
N VAL A 100 -15.22 4.19 -10.44
CA VAL A 100 -14.49 2.93 -10.68
C VAL A 100 -15.34 1.71 -10.33
N ALA A 101 -16.12 1.78 -9.24
CA ALA A 101 -17.08 0.75 -8.88
C ALA A 101 -18.11 0.49 -9.99
N ARG A 102 -18.63 1.56 -10.60
CA ARG A 102 -19.55 1.47 -11.76
C ARG A 102 -18.86 0.89 -13.00
N ILE A 103 -17.66 1.36 -13.34
CA ILE A 103 -16.89 0.90 -14.51
C ILE A 103 -16.57 -0.60 -14.38
N LEU A 104 -16.16 -1.04 -13.19
CA LEU A 104 -15.71 -2.40 -12.95
C LEU A 104 -16.80 -3.34 -12.44
N ASN A 105 -18.03 -2.85 -12.31
CA ASN A 105 -19.20 -3.53 -11.75
C ASN A 105 -18.89 -4.26 -10.42
N ILE A 106 -18.29 -3.55 -9.47
CA ILE A 106 -17.97 -4.07 -8.13
C ILE A 106 -18.35 -3.05 -7.06
N GLU A 107 -18.45 -3.49 -5.81
CA GLU A 107 -18.74 -2.58 -4.71
C GLU A 107 -17.65 -1.53 -4.49
N GLN A 108 -18.07 -0.31 -4.13
CA GLN A 108 -17.17 0.81 -3.83
C GLN A 108 -16.17 0.48 -2.71
N CYS A 109 -16.60 -0.26 -1.69
CA CYS A 109 -15.73 -0.73 -0.60
C CYS A 109 -14.61 -1.64 -1.14
N THR A 110 -14.93 -2.52 -2.09
CA THR A 110 -13.97 -3.41 -2.73
C THR A 110 -12.93 -2.63 -3.54
N VAL A 111 -13.35 -1.61 -4.29
CA VAL A 111 -12.44 -0.69 -4.99
C VAL A 111 -11.46 -0.04 -4.01
N PHE A 112 -11.96 0.49 -2.89
CA PHE A 112 -11.13 1.12 -1.88
C PHE A 112 -10.10 0.15 -1.28
N LEU A 113 -10.51 -1.08 -0.93
CA LEU A 113 -9.62 -2.09 -0.37
C LEU A 113 -8.52 -2.51 -1.37
N ILE A 114 -8.89 -2.73 -2.63
CA ILE A 114 -7.93 -3.07 -3.69
C ILE A 114 -6.94 -1.92 -3.89
N TYR A 115 -7.43 -0.68 -3.98
CA TYR A 115 -6.59 0.51 -4.13
C TYR A 115 -5.62 0.66 -2.95
N LYS A 116 -6.13 0.65 -1.72
CA LYS A 116 -5.31 0.72 -0.50
C LYS A 116 -4.21 -0.35 -0.51
N LYS A 117 -4.56 -1.61 -0.79
CA LYS A 117 -3.61 -2.71 -0.82
C LYS A 117 -2.54 -2.54 -1.90
N SER A 118 -2.92 -2.01 -3.06
CA SER A 118 -2.00 -1.76 -4.19
C SER A 118 -0.96 -0.72 -3.80
N ILE A 119 -1.41 0.40 -3.26
CA ILE A 119 -0.53 1.50 -2.87
C ILE A 119 0.35 1.12 -1.68
N SER A 120 -0.17 0.41 -0.68
CA SER A 120 0.66 -0.07 0.44
C SER A 120 1.83 -0.92 -0.03
N LYS A 121 1.68 -1.72 -1.10
CA LYS A 121 2.80 -2.47 -1.70
C LYS A 121 3.84 -1.54 -2.32
N ILE A 122 3.39 -0.57 -3.13
CA ILE A 122 4.27 0.41 -3.79
C ILE A 122 5.06 1.19 -2.74
N ILE A 123 4.37 1.75 -1.75
CA ILE A 123 4.96 2.55 -0.67
C ILE A 123 5.97 1.73 0.12
N LYS A 124 5.61 0.50 0.51
CA LYS A 124 6.51 -0.38 1.28
C LYS A 124 7.81 -0.67 0.54
N LEU A 125 7.76 -0.87 -0.77
CA LEU A 125 8.93 -1.17 -1.58
C LEU A 125 9.74 0.10 -1.91
N LYS A 126 9.10 1.22 -2.23
CA LYS A 126 9.77 2.54 -2.36
C LYS A 126 10.48 2.95 -1.07
N SER A 127 9.84 2.71 0.06
CA SER A 127 10.38 2.97 1.38
C SER A 127 11.66 2.16 1.64
N LYS A 128 11.66 0.87 1.30
CA LYS A 128 12.84 0.01 1.38
C LYS A 128 13.97 0.49 0.45
N GLN A 129 13.65 0.83 -0.81
CA GLN A 129 14.62 1.40 -1.75
C GLN A 129 15.26 2.70 -1.21
N LYS A 130 14.46 3.62 -0.66
CA LYS A 130 14.95 4.87 -0.05
C LYS A 130 15.83 4.65 1.19
N LYS A 131 15.64 3.54 1.90
CA LYS A 131 16.46 3.17 3.07
C LYS A 131 17.78 2.49 2.70
N GLY A 132 18.06 2.29 1.41
CA GLY A 132 19.22 1.51 0.97
C GLY A 132 19.10 0.01 1.29
N GLU A 133 17.96 -0.44 1.80
CA GLU A 133 17.64 -1.87 1.90
C GLU A 133 17.40 -2.36 0.47
N SER A 134 18.44 -2.94 -0.13
CA SER A 134 18.47 -3.36 -1.53
C SER A 134 17.27 -4.25 -1.88
N ILE A 135 16.27 -3.65 -2.51
CA ILE A 135 15.44 -4.26 -3.56
C ILE A 135 16.05 -3.89 -4.91
N ILE A 136 17.38 -3.81 -4.98
CA ILE A 136 18.08 -3.65 -6.23
C ILE A 136 18.21 -5.08 -6.74
N LEU A 137 17.34 -5.41 -7.69
CA LEU A 137 17.64 -6.52 -8.57
C LEU A 137 18.90 -6.11 -9.33
N THR A 138 19.91 -6.96 -9.36
CA THR A 138 21.02 -6.76 -10.30
C THR A 138 20.45 -6.75 -11.72
N ASP A 139 21.15 -6.17 -12.69
CA ASP A 139 20.70 -6.18 -14.09
C ASP A 139 20.34 -7.60 -14.55
N ARG A 140 21.12 -8.59 -14.09
CA ARG A 140 20.88 -10.00 -14.35
C ARG A 140 19.64 -10.58 -13.67
N GLU A 141 19.40 -10.23 -12.41
CA GLU A 141 18.17 -10.61 -11.71
C GLU A 141 16.96 -9.95 -12.38
N ASN A 142 17.10 -8.72 -12.87
CA ASN A 142 16.03 -8.00 -13.55
C ASN A 142 15.68 -8.63 -14.91
N GLU A 143 16.69 -9.00 -15.71
CA GLU A 143 16.50 -9.75 -16.96
C GLU A 143 15.78 -11.08 -16.71
N VAL A 144 16.26 -11.87 -15.76
CA VAL A 144 15.64 -13.16 -15.37
C VAL A 144 14.22 -12.94 -14.88
N TYR A 145 13.98 -11.88 -14.10
CA TYR A 145 12.68 -11.53 -13.57
C TYR A 145 11.69 -11.19 -14.68
N ILE A 146 12.06 -10.32 -15.63
CA ILE A 146 11.20 -9.91 -16.75
C ILE A 146 10.82 -11.12 -17.63
N LEU A 147 11.80 -11.99 -17.93
CA LEU A 147 11.55 -13.19 -18.73
C LEU A 147 10.66 -14.21 -17.99
N TYR A 148 10.89 -14.41 -16.70
CA TYR A 148 10.04 -15.29 -15.91
C TYR A 148 8.63 -14.73 -15.70
N ALA A 149 8.52 -13.43 -15.50
CA ALA A 149 7.25 -12.72 -15.40
C ALA A 149 6.47 -12.82 -16.71
N SER A 150 7.11 -12.76 -17.88
CA SER A 150 6.45 -13.02 -19.17
C SER A 150 6.09 -14.50 -19.44
N GLY A 151 6.25 -15.37 -18.43
CA GLY A 151 5.77 -16.75 -18.46
C GLY A 151 6.78 -17.77 -18.97
N LEU A 152 8.03 -17.37 -19.27
CA LEU A 152 9.05 -18.33 -19.69
C LEU A 152 9.44 -19.25 -18.52
N LYS A 153 9.63 -20.53 -18.84
CA LYS A 153 10.17 -21.51 -17.89
C LYS A 153 11.68 -21.31 -17.75
N PRO A 154 12.29 -21.67 -16.60
CA PRO A 154 13.73 -21.47 -16.37
C PRO A 154 14.66 -22.00 -17.45
N LYS A 155 14.28 -23.10 -18.13
CA LYS A 155 15.03 -23.65 -19.28
C LYS A 155 15.03 -22.73 -20.52
N ALA A 156 13.88 -22.14 -20.85
CA ALA A 156 13.80 -21.19 -21.95
C ALA A 156 14.54 -19.88 -21.62
N ILE A 157 14.52 -19.47 -20.35
CA ILE A 157 15.29 -18.29 -19.88
C ILE A 157 16.80 -18.57 -19.99
N SER A 158 17.25 -19.76 -19.60
CA SER A 158 18.67 -20.13 -19.64
C SER A 158 19.21 -20.14 -21.07
N GLU A 159 18.43 -20.67 -22.01
CA GLU A 159 18.73 -20.64 -23.45
C GLU A 159 18.77 -19.20 -23.98
N LYS A 160 17.81 -18.35 -23.58
CA LYS A 160 17.71 -16.96 -24.08
C LYS A 160 18.79 -16.03 -23.53
N LEU A 161 19.28 -16.27 -22.32
CA LEU A 161 20.29 -15.44 -21.65
C LEU A 161 21.71 -16.02 -21.74
N ASP A 162 21.87 -17.16 -22.41
CA ASP A 162 23.11 -17.95 -22.51
C ASP A 162 23.78 -18.17 -21.13
N ILE A 163 23.00 -18.71 -20.19
CA ILE A 163 23.45 -19.04 -18.84
C ILE A 163 22.93 -20.41 -18.41
N SER A 164 23.47 -20.96 -17.32
CA SER A 164 22.97 -22.23 -16.80
C SER A 164 21.56 -22.11 -16.21
N VAL A 165 20.76 -23.19 -16.31
CA VAL A 165 19.45 -23.30 -15.64
C VAL A 165 19.58 -23.09 -14.11
N ASN A 166 20.70 -23.52 -13.52
CA ASN A 166 20.96 -23.35 -12.09
C ASN A 166 21.17 -21.88 -11.73
N THR A 167 21.86 -21.12 -12.58
CA THR A 167 22.02 -19.66 -12.45
C THR A 167 20.66 -18.97 -12.51
N VAL A 168 19.78 -19.37 -13.43
CA VAL A 168 18.40 -18.85 -13.49
C VAL A 168 17.64 -19.13 -12.20
N LYS A 169 17.68 -20.37 -11.69
CA LYS A 169 17.01 -20.75 -10.43
C LYS A 169 17.54 -19.96 -9.23
N TYR A 170 18.86 -19.75 -9.15
CA TYR A 170 19.49 -18.95 -8.12
C TYR A 170 18.99 -17.50 -8.15
N ASN A 171 19.00 -16.86 -9.32
CA ASN A 171 18.48 -15.50 -9.49
C ASN A 171 17.00 -15.43 -9.09
N LEU A 172 16.16 -16.39 -9.50
CA LEU A 172 14.75 -16.46 -9.08
C LEU A 172 14.56 -16.60 -7.56
N ARG A 173 15.46 -17.31 -6.88
CA ARG A 173 15.46 -17.39 -5.41
C ARG A 173 15.81 -16.04 -4.79
N MET A 174 16.90 -15.41 -5.25
CA MET A 174 17.32 -14.09 -4.76
C MET A 174 16.24 -13.03 -4.99
N ILE A 175 15.59 -13.06 -6.15
CA ILE A 175 14.45 -12.18 -6.44
C ILE A 175 13.32 -12.42 -5.44
N LYS A 176 12.94 -13.67 -5.15
CA LYS A 176 11.89 -13.96 -4.15
C LYS A 176 12.25 -13.45 -2.75
N GLU A 177 13.50 -13.59 -2.34
CA GLU A 177 13.98 -13.09 -1.05
C GLU A 177 13.91 -11.55 -1.02
N LYS A 178 14.30 -10.88 -2.10
CA LYS A 178 14.24 -9.41 -2.25
C LYS A 178 12.80 -8.87 -2.34
N THR A 179 11.88 -9.59 -3.00
CA THR A 179 10.50 -9.13 -3.24
C THR A 179 9.47 -9.63 -2.21
N GLY A 180 9.87 -10.44 -1.22
CA GLY A 180 8.97 -10.94 -0.19
C GLY A 180 8.08 -12.11 -0.64
N GLY A 181 8.57 -12.93 -1.58
CA GLY A 181 8.10 -14.30 -1.79
C GLY A 181 7.14 -14.55 -2.96
N LYS A 182 6.72 -13.53 -3.72
CA LYS A 182 5.83 -13.73 -4.88
C LYS A 182 6.36 -13.06 -6.14
N ILE A 183 6.74 -13.88 -7.12
CA ILE A 183 6.99 -13.45 -8.50
C ILE A 183 5.68 -13.62 -9.26
N ILE A 184 5.14 -12.52 -9.77
CA ILE A 184 3.88 -12.52 -10.53
C ILE A 184 4.17 -12.81 -11.99
N LYS A 185 3.45 -13.77 -12.56
CA LYS A 185 3.42 -14.00 -14.01
C LYS A 185 2.49 -12.97 -14.63
N VAL A 186 2.98 -12.22 -15.60
CA VAL A 186 2.20 -11.40 -16.52
C VAL A 186 1.48 -12.37 -17.46
N GLU A 187 0.16 -12.38 -17.42
CA GLU A 187 -0.65 -13.15 -18.36
C GLU A 187 -0.46 -12.57 -19.76
N LYS A 188 -0.34 -13.46 -20.76
CA LYS A 188 -0.29 -13.05 -22.16
C LYS A 188 -1.64 -12.42 -22.49
N THR A 189 -1.67 -11.10 -22.74
CA THR A 189 -2.71 -10.51 -23.59
C THR A 189 -2.53 -11.11 -24.97
N GLY A 190 -3.42 -12.02 -25.33
CA GLY A 190 -3.59 -12.50 -26.70
C GLY A 190 -4.22 -11.44 -27.58
#